data_AF-A0A0F9D1Y4-F1
#
_entry.id   AF-A0A0F9D1Y4-F1
#
_cell.length_a   1.000
_cell.length_b   1.000
_cell.length_c   1.000
_cell.angle_alpha   90.00
_cell.angle_beta   90.00
_cell.angle_gamma   90.00
#
_symmetry.space_group_name_H-M   'P 1'
#
loop_
_entity.id
_entity.type
_entity.pdbx_description
1 polymer ?
#
loop_
_entity_poly.entity_id
_entity_poly.type
_entity_poly.pdbx_seq_one_letter_code
_entity_poly.pdbx_strand_id
1 'polypeptide(L)'
;MKKLGDCYQVGCEAMLDAAIDETFKEDWILCHGTVWHPAVGWHGHCWIEIAHGHIVVDGSNGHNATVMREGYYRAGKIKNVTRYTREEARRMVLNERTYGPWGIRKGVKEVNNV
;
A
#
# COMPACT_ATOMS: atom_id res chain seq x y z
N MET A 1 -19.87 -10.75 0.65
CA MET A 1 -19.65 -9.29 0.43
C MET A 1 -18.18 -9.08 0.10
N LYS A 2 -17.84 -8.59 -1.11
CA LYS A 2 -16.49 -8.08 -1.40
C LYS A 2 -16.30 -6.79 -0.58
N LYS A 3 -15.42 -6.81 0.42
CA LYS A 3 -15.12 -5.63 1.23
C LYS A 3 -14.24 -4.69 0.40
N LEU A 4 -14.87 -3.76 -0.31
CA LEU A 4 -14.17 -2.61 -0.88
C LEU A 4 -13.38 -1.94 0.25
N GLY A 5 -12.06 -1.88 0.11
CA GLY A 5 -11.17 -1.18 1.06
C GLY A 5 -10.38 -2.05 2.04
N ASP A 6 -10.35 -3.38 1.88
CA ASP A 6 -9.49 -4.24 2.70
C ASP A 6 -7.99 -4.17 2.32
N CYS A 7 -7.65 -3.57 1.18
CA CYS A 7 -6.28 -3.57 0.65
C CYS A 7 -5.24 -3.00 1.62
N TYR A 8 -5.58 -1.93 2.36
CA TYR A 8 -4.68 -1.34 3.35
C TYR A 8 -4.37 -2.31 4.49
N GLN A 9 -5.41 -2.96 5.03
CA GLN A 9 -5.26 -3.93 6.10
C GLN A 9 -4.49 -5.16 5.61
N VAL A 10 -4.91 -5.74 4.48
CA VAL A 10 -4.27 -6.95 3.91
C VAL A 10 -2.79 -6.71 3.60
N GLY A 11 -2.45 -5.58 2.96
CA GLY A 11 -1.06 -5.23 2.66
C GLY A 11 -0.22 -5.00 3.91
N CYS A 12 -0.74 -4.25 4.88
CA CYS A 12 -0.03 -4.03 6.15
C CYS A 12 0.16 -5.31 6.94
N GLU A 13 -0.88 -6.13 7.10
CA GLU A 13 -0.82 -7.39 7.84
C GLU A 13 0.18 -8.34 7.17
N ALA A 14 0.12 -8.50 5.86
CA ALA A 14 1.09 -9.33 5.13
C ALA A 14 2.54 -8.86 5.36
N MET A 15 2.79 -7.55 5.33
CA MET A 15 4.13 -7.03 5.60
C MET A 15 4.54 -7.20 7.07
N LEU A 16 3.64 -6.98 8.02
CA LEU A 16 3.94 -7.00 9.45
C LEU A 16 3.89 -8.40 10.08
N ASP A 17 3.35 -9.40 9.38
CA ASP A 17 3.19 -10.77 9.87
C ASP A 17 4.52 -11.31 10.44
N ALA A 18 4.47 -11.67 11.72
CA ALA A 18 5.60 -12.17 12.49
C ALA A 18 5.91 -13.66 12.22
N ALA A 19 5.00 -14.39 11.55
CA ALA A 19 5.22 -15.77 11.16
C ALA A 19 6.14 -15.92 9.94
N ILE A 20 6.34 -14.84 9.18
CA ILE A 20 7.27 -14.82 8.05
C ILE A 20 8.63 -14.36 8.55
N ASP A 21 9.66 -15.17 8.31
CA ASP A 21 11.04 -14.87 8.67
C ASP A 21 11.48 -13.52 8.07
N GLU A 22 12.09 -12.70 8.92
CA GLU A 22 12.44 -11.32 8.63
C GLU A 22 13.39 -11.19 7.44
N THR A 23 14.27 -12.17 7.21
CA THR A 23 15.23 -12.13 6.11
C THR A 23 14.54 -12.16 4.74
N PHE A 24 13.34 -12.74 4.65
CA PHE A 24 12.55 -12.76 3.41
C PHE A 24 11.80 -11.46 3.15
N LYS A 25 11.79 -10.55 4.13
CA LYS A 25 11.04 -9.29 4.09
C LYS A 25 11.91 -8.05 4.03
N GLU A 26 13.23 -8.19 4.02
CA GLU A 26 14.14 -7.04 3.99
C GLU A 26 13.94 -6.15 2.74
N ASP A 27 13.51 -6.74 1.63
CA ASP A 27 13.26 -6.04 0.37
C ASP A 27 11.77 -5.74 0.12
N TRP A 28 10.90 -6.00 1.09
CA TRP A 28 9.47 -5.73 0.97
C TRP A 28 9.18 -4.26 1.21
N ILE A 29 8.43 -3.66 0.29
CA ILE A 29 8.02 -2.27 0.33
C ILE A 29 6.50 -2.19 0.25
N LEU A 30 5.86 -1.70 1.31
CA LEU A 30 4.44 -1.39 1.30
C LEU A 30 4.21 -0.12 0.49
N CYS A 31 3.29 -0.20 -0.47
CA CYS A 31 2.98 0.88 -1.38
C CYS A 31 1.55 1.35 -1.17
N HIS A 32 1.36 2.65 -0.96
CA HIS A 32 0.05 3.31 -1.06
C HIS A 32 0.04 4.18 -2.31
N GLY A 33 -1.00 4.12 -3.11
CA GLY A 33 -1.10 4.97 -4.29
C GLY A 33 -2.52 5.12 -4.82
N THR A 34 -2.65 5.77 -5.97
CA THR A 34 -3.92 5.88 -6.68
C THR A 34 -3.89 5.02 -7.92
N VAL A 35 -4.93 4.20 -8.11
CA VAL A 35 -5.09 3.30 -9.25
C VAL A 35 -6.42 3.58 -9.96
N TRP A 36 -6.49 3.25 -11.23
CA TRP A 36 -7.70 3.34 -12.03
C TRP A 36 -8.24 1.94 -12.32
N HIS A 37 -9.54 1.74 -12.13
CA HIS A 37 -10.23 0.52 -12.53
C HIS A 37 -11.54 0.87 -13.26
N PRO A 38 -11.91 0.20 -14.37
CA PRO A 38 -13.09 0.56 -15.16
C PRO A 38 -14.39 0.65 -14.34
N ALA A 39 -14.57 -0.24 -13.37
CA ALA A 39 -15.80 -0.32 -12.59
C ALA A 39 -15.94 0.75 -11.48
N VAL A 40 -14.83 1.31 -10.99
CA VAL A 40 -14.83 2.21 -9.80
C VAL A 40 -14.09 3.54 -10.03
N GLY A 41 -13.44 3.71 -11.18
CA GLY A 41 -12.64 4.89 -11.48
C GLY A 41 -11.35 4.97 -10.66
N TRP A 42 -10.90 6.20 -10.40
CA TRP A 42 -9.71 6.46 -9.59
C TRP A 42 -10.01 6.27 -8.10
N HIS A 43 -9.19 5.45 -7.42
CA HIS A 43 -9.33 5.20 -6.00
C HIS A 43 -7.97 4.93 -5.35
N GLY A 44 -7.92 5.08 -4.02
CA GLY A 44 -6.75 4.71 -3.23
C GLY A 44 -6.58 3.19 -3.20
N HIS A 45 -5.33 2.73 -3.26
CA HIS A 45 -4.99 1.32 -3.20
C HIS A 45 -3.72 1.06 -2.41
N CYS A 46 -3.55 -0.19 -1.97
CA CYS A 46 -2.39 -0.67 -1.25
C CYS A 46 -1.92 -2.03 -1.80
N TRP A 47 -0.61 -2.18 -1.98
CA TRP A 47 0.05 -3.41 -2.44
C TRP A 47 1.46 -3.51 -1.86
N ILE A 48 2.13 -4.66 -2.03
CA ILE A 48 3.53 -4.85 -1.64
C ILE A 48 4.38 -4.98 -2.90
N GLU A 49 5.51 -4.29 -2.93
CA GLU A 49 6.60 -4.47 -3.88
C GLU A 49 7.69 -5.35 -3.26
N ILE A 50 8.14 -6.39 -3.96
CA ILE A 50 9.20 -7.31 -3.55
C ILE A 50 10.24 -7.49 -4.66
N ALA A 51 11.28 -8.28 -4.42
CA ALA A 51 12.37 -8.54 -5.36
C ALA A 51 12.99 -7.23 -5.85
N HIS A 52 13.40 -6.39 -4.90
CA HIS A 52 13.90 -5.02 -5.16
C HIS A 52 12.92 -4.14 -5.97
N GLY A 53 11.62 -4.36 -5.81
CA GLY A 53 10.57 -3.58 -6.46
C GLY A 53 10.27 -3.97 -7.89
N HIS A 54 10.63 -5.18 -8.32
CA HIS A 54 10.29 -5.71 -9.65
C HIS A 54 8.96 -6.47 -9.67
N ILE A 55 8.53 -7.02 -8.55
CA ILE A 55 7.32 -7.84 -8.43
C ILE A 55 6.32 -7.13 -7.51
N VAL A 56 5.05 -7.16 -7.88
CA VAL A 56 3.93 -6.71 -7.05
C VAL A 56 3.18 -7.92 -6.51
N VAL A 57 2.93 -7.90 -5.20
CA VAL A 57 2.03 -8.81 -4.49
C VAL A 57 0.81 -8.02 -4.02
N ASP A 58 -0.38 -8.46 -4.44
CA ASP A 58 -1.65 -7.85 -4.09
C ASP A 58 -2.69 -8.92 -3.73
N GLY A 59 -2.93 -9.06 -2.43
CA GLY A 59 -3.89 -10.02 -1.84
C GLY A 59 -5.29 -9.45 -1.63
N SER A 60 -5.58 -8.23 -2.09
CA SER A 60 -6.82 -7.54 -1.75
C SER A 60 -8.05 -8.10 -2.48
N ASN A 61 -9.25 -7.79 -1.97
CA ASN A 61 -10.54 -8.16 -2.58
C ASN A 61 -10.73 -9.67 -2.84
N GLY A 62 -10.05 -10.54 -2.09
CA GLY A 62 -10.07 -11.99 -2.27
C GLY A 62 -9.31 -12.50 -3.50
N HIS A 63 -8.48 -11.66 -4.10
CA HIS A 63 -7.54 -12.05 -5.15
C HIS A 63 -6.16 -12.33 -4.55
N ASN A 64 -5.30 -13.05 -5.29
CA ASN A 64 -3.90 -13.23 -4.92
C ASN A 64 -3.06 -13.04 -6.18
N ALA A 65 -2.72 -11.78 -6.47
CA ALA A 65 -1.95 -11.43 -7.64
C ALA A 65 -0.46 -11.35 -7.28
N THR A 66 0.37 -12.06 -8.05
CA THR A 66 1.83 -11.91 -8.04
C THR A 66 2.27 -11.68 -9.48
N VAL A 67 2.63 -10.44 -9.81
CA VAL A 67 2.84 -10.01 -11.19
C VAL A 67 4.03 -9.06 -11.32
N MET A 68 4.58 -8.93 -12.52
CA MET A 68 5.60 -7.93 -12.81
C MET A 68 5.04 -6.52 -12.57
N ARG A 69 5.79 -5.71 -11.83
CA ARG A 69 5.42 -4.34 -11.47
C ARG A 69 5.06 -3.51 -12.68
N GLU A 70 5.84 -3.61 -13.75
CA GLU A 70 5.63 -2.81 -14.96
C GLU A 70 4.25 -3.07 -15.60
N GLY A 71 3.83 -4.33 -15.67
CA GLY A 71 2.51 -4.73 -16.15
C GLY A 71 1.40 -4.24 -15.23
N TYR A 72 1.57 -4.42 -13.92
CA TYR A 72 0.61 -3.98 -12.89
C TYR A 72 0.40 -2.46 -12.93
N TYR A 73 1.50 -1.70 -12.99
CA TYR A 73 1.48 -0.23 -13.03
C TYR A 73 0.82 0.31 -14.29
N ARG A 74 1.11 -0.28 -15.45
CA ARG A 74 0.45 0.09 -16.70
C ARG A 74 -1.05 -0.20 -16.67
N ALA A 75 -1.43 -1.41 -16.25
CA ALA A 75 -2.82 -1.84 -16.22
C ALA A 75 -3.67 -0.97 -15.28
N GLY A 76 -3.14 -0.70 -14.08
CA GLY A 76 -3.80 0.12 -13.06
C GLY A 76 -3.62 1.63 -13.24
N LYS A 77 -2.90 2.09 -14.27
CA LYS A 77 -2.54 3.51 -14.48
C LYS A 77 -2.01 4.18 -13.20
N ILE A 78 -1.16 3.46 -12.46
CA ILE A 78 -0.81 3.78 -11.08
C ILE A 78 -0.05 5.11 -11.00
N LYS A 79 -0.42 5.95 -10.03
CA LYS A 79 0.23 7.24 -9.75
C LYS A 79 0.23 7.58 -8.25
N ASN A 80 0.98 8.61 -7.88
CA ASN A 80 1.07 9.14 -6.52
C ASN A 80 1.46 8.08 -5.47
N VAL A 81 2.47 7.27 -5.79
CA VAL A 81 2.88 6.15 -4.93
C VAL A 81 3.78 6.64 -3.80
N THR A 82 3.33 6.45 -2.56
CA THR A 82 4.16 6.54 -1.36
C THR A 82 4.61 5.13 -0.97
N ARG A 83 5.89 4.99 -0.66
CA ARG A 83 6.54 3.73 -0.30
C ARG A 83 6.94 3.77 1.16
N TYR A 84 6.76 2.65 1.84
CA TYR A 84 7.12 2.47 3.23
C TYR A 84 7.91 1.17 3.38
N THR A 85 9.07 1.27 4.00
CA THR A 85 9.75 0.12 4.58
C THR A 85 8.90 -0.51 5.68
N ARG A 86 9.26 -1.73 6.09
CA ARG A 86 8.59 -2.42 7.20
C ARG A 86 8.55 -1.60 8.48
N GLU A 87 9.68 -0.99 8.84
CA GLU A 87 9.81 -0.16 10.04
C GLU A 87 8.99 1.13 9.93
N GLU A 88 8.96 1.78 8.77
CA GLU A 88 8.11 2.95 8.55
C GLU A 88 6.64 2.60 8.69
N ALA A 89 6.16 1.52 8.06
CA ALA A 89 4.76 1.13 8.18
C ALA A 89 4.41 0.73 9.62
N ARG A 90 5.30 0.04 10.35
CA ARG A 90 5.10 -0.26 11.78
C ARG A 90 4.88 1.03 12.58
N ARG A 91 5.72 2.05 12.36
CA ARG A 91 5.55 3.37 13.01
C ARG A 91 4.24 4.03 12.62
N MET A 92 3.87 3.98 11.34
CA MET A 92 2.63 4.59 10.87
C MET A 92 1.39 3.91 11.46
N VAL A 93 1.35 2.58 11.55
CA VAL A 93 0.25 1.85 12.22
C VAL A 93 0.13 2.27 13.69
N LEU A 94 1.26 2.37 14.41
CA LEU A 94 1.26 2.77 15.82
C LEU A 94 0.80 4.23 16.02
N ASN A 95 1.28 5.13 15.17
CA ASN A 95 1.01 6.56 15.29
C ASN A 95 -0.40 6.93 14.84
N GLU A 96 -0.84 6.42 13.69
CA GLU A 96 -2.11 6.79 13.05
C GLU A 96 -3.27 5.89 13.47
N ARG A 97 -2.99 4.75 14.12
CA ARG A 97 -3.97 3.74 14.53
C ARG A 97 -4.91 3.27 13.41
N THR A 98 -4.39 3.30 12.18
CA THR A 98 -5.03 2.80 10.96
C THR A 98 -3.94 2.17 10.08
N TYR A 99 -4.32 1.25 9.18
CA TYR A 99 -3.44 0.67 8.17
C TYR A 99 -3.23 1.57 6.94
N GLY A 100 -3.92 2.72 6.91
CA GLY A 100 -3.80 3.72 5.86
C GLY A 100 -5.18 4.22 5.40
N PRO A 101 -5.20 5.07 4.36
CA PRO A 101 -4.04 5.73 3.76
C PRO A 101 -3.46 6.81 4.70
N TRP A 102 -2.13 6.84 4.87
CA TRP A 102 -1.46 7.82 5.76
C TRP A 102 -0.97 9.10 5.06
N GLY A 103 -0.82 9.06 3.73
CA GLY A 103 -0.37 10.20 2.91
C GLY A 103 -1.48 11.19 2.53
N ILE A 104 -2.72 10.96 2.95
CA ILE A 104 -3.85 11.88 2.66
C ILE A 104 -4.04 12.79 3.88
N ARG A 105 -3.22 13.83 3.99
CA ARG A 105 -3.44 14.87 5.00
C ARG A 105 -4.69 15.67 4.63
N LYS A 106 -5.81 15.42 5.31
CA LYS A 106 -6.93 16.38 5.34
C LYS A 106 -6.46 17.61 6.12
N GLY A 107 -6.37 18.75 5.43
CA GLY A 107 -6.30 20.08 6.03
C GLY A 107 -5.02 20.39 6.80
N VAL A 108 -3.99 20.83 6.10
CA VAL A 108 -3.03 21.77 6.70
C VAL A 108 -3.83 23.03 7.02
N LYS A 109 -4.08 23.30 8.30
CA LYS A 109 -4.40 24.67 8.72
C LYS A 109 -3.15 25.48 8.42
N GLU A 110 -3.27 26.46 7.53
CA GLU A 110 -2.31 27.55 7.45
C GLU A 110 -2.13 28.11 8.86
N VAL A 111 -0.93 27.93 9.41
CA VAL A 111 -0.48 28.73 10.53
C VAL A 111 0.25 29.88 9.88
N ASN A 112 -0.48 30.96 9.61
CA ASN A 112 0.12 32.23 9.22
C ASN A 112 0.89 32.75 10.45
N ASN A 113 2.21 32.56 10.43
CA ASN A 113 3.14 33.29 11.27
C ASN A 113 3.88 34.27 10.34
N VAL A 114 3.40 35.51 10.29
CA VAL A 114 4.04 36.77 10.70
C VAL A 114 3.05 37.89 10.38
#